data_AF-A0A6I1GCT7-F1
#
_entry.id   AF-A0A6I1GCT7-F1
#
_cell.length_a   1.000
_cell.length_b   1.000
_cell.length_c   1.000
_cell.angle_alpha   90.00
_cell.angle_beta   90.00
_cell.angle_gamma   90.00
#
_symmetry.space_group_name_H-M   'P 1'
#
loop_
_entity.id
_entity.type
_entity.pdbx_description
1 polymer ?
#
loop_
_entity_poly.entity_id
_entity_poly.type
_entity_poly.pdbx_seq_one_letter_code
_entity_poly.pdbx_strand_id
1 'polypeptide(L)'
;MGYAVDYRPTRKRAKRQVPQNREQRKRDIRNAVKWNLGRLEHDTTGTDSVSRSMVCLLLRLGKVAPAADPTGDHLLQQLISEGVLNRPTRRAGEQVFDRADLLASLKAWVGRA
;
A
#
# COMPACT_ATOMS: atom_id res chain seq x y z
N MET A 1 31.03 -47.65 27.47
CA MET A 1 31.62 -46.70 26.51
C MET A 1 30.50 -45.76 26.08
N GLY A 2 30.42 -44.57 26.67
CA GLY A 2 29.32 -43.63 26.43
C GLY A 2 29.75 -42.55 25.44
N TYR A 3 29.15 -42.53 24.26
CA TYR A 3 29.41 -41.49 23.27
C TYR A 3 28.53 -40.29 23.59
N ALA A 4 29.12 -39.19 24.08
CA ALA A 4 28.45 -37.91 24.17
C ALA A 4 28.28 -37.34 22.75
N VAL A 5 27.07 -37.48 22.20
CA VAL A 5 26.68 -36.84 20.94
C VAL A 5 26.50 -35.34 21.19
N ASP A 6 27.49 -34.55 20.78
CA ASP A 6 27.40 -33.08 20.71
C ASP A 6 26.39 -32.71 19.62
N TYR A 7 25.12 -32.58 19.99
CA TYR A 7 24.11 -32.06 19.08
C TYR A 7 24.31 -30.54 18.97
N ARG A 8 25.08 -30.12 17.97
CA ARG A 8 25.18 -28.71 17.58
C ARG A 8 23.98 -28.38 16.70
N PRO A 9 22.99 -27.57 17.15
CA PRO A 9 21.84 -27.26 16.31
C PRO A 9 22.30 -26.37 15.15
N THR A 10 22.36 -26.91 13.94
CA THR A 10 22.70 -26.18 12.70
C THR A 10 21.55 -25.33 12.16
N ARG A 11 20.60 -24.92 13.00
CA ARG A 11 19.53 -24.02 12.58
C ARG A 11 20.02 -22.58 12.59
N LYS A 12 20.80 -22.21 11.57
CA LYS A 12 20.85 -20.82 11.12
C LYS A 12 19.41 -20.44 10.74
N ARG A 13 18.71 -19.68 11.60
CA ARG A 13 17.49 -18.98 11.17
C ARG A 13 17.84 -18.22 9.89
N ALA A 14 17.13 -18.49 8.81
CA ALA A 14 17.30 -17.73 7.58
C ALA A 14 17.23 -16.24 7.94
N LYS A 15 18.34 -15.52 7.74
CA LYS A 15 18.31 -14.06 7.79
C LYS A 15 17.28 -13.67 6.76
N ARG A 16 16.15 -13.11 7.21
CA ARG A 16 15.13 -12.53 6.33
C ARG A 16 15.85 -11.40 5.61
N GLN A 17 16.42 -11.67 4.42
CA GLN A 17 16.86 -10.63 3.52
C GLN A 17 15.66 -9.73 3.38
N VAL A 18 15.78 -8.46 3.82
CA VAL A 18 14.80 -7.46 3.40
C VAL A 18 14.90 -7.51 1.89
N PRO A 19 13.85 -7.97 1.18
CA PRO A 19 14.00 -8.16 -0.24
C PRO A 19 14.27 -6.77 -0.81
N GLN A 20 15.31 -6.65 -1.64
CA GLN A 20 15.62 -5.47 -2.46
C GLN A 20 14.35 -4.93 -3.18
N ASN A 21 13.37 -5.82 -3.35
CA ASN A 21 12.02 -5.60 -3.85
C ASN A 21 11.14 -4.68 -2.98
N ARG A 22 11.37 -4.49 -1.67
CA ARG A 22 10.48 -3.69 -0.81
C ARG A 22 10.61 -2.19 -1.09
N GLU A 23 11.84 -1.70 -1.22
CA GLU A 23 12.10 -0.29 -1.57
C GLU A 23 11.67 0.01 -3.00
N GLN A 24 11.95 -0.92 -3.93
CA GLN A 24 11.47 -0.84 -5.30
C GLN A 24 9.94 -0.80 -5.35
N ARG A 25 9.25 -1.72 -4.66
CA ARG A 25 7.78 -1.73 -4.56
C ARG A 25 7.24 -0.43 -3.99
N LYS A 26 7.88 0.16 -2.98
CA LYS A 26 7.46 1.45 -2.42
C LYS A 26 7.62 2.59 -3.43
N ARG A 27 8.70 2.59 -4.22
CA ARG A 27 8.90 3.53 -5.34
C ARG A 27 7.84 3.35 -6.42
N ASP A 28 7.53 2.11 -6.81
CA ASP A 28 6.49 1.80 -7.78
C ASP A 28 5.10 2.26 -7.33
N ILE A 29 4.73 2.02 -6.07
CA ILE A 29 3.47 2.54 -5.49
C ILE A 29 3.47 4.07 -5.55
N ARG A 30 4.58 4.72 -5.17
CA ARG A 30 4.68 6.18 -5.21
C ARG A 30 4.56 6.73 -6.64
N ASN A 31 5.19 6.09 -7.61
CA ASN A 31 5.09 6.47 -9.02
C ASN A 31 3.66 6.31 -9.54
N ALA A 32 2.99 5.21 -9.20
CA ALA A 32 1.59 5.00 -9.52
C ALA A 32 0.70 6.10 -8.93
N VAL A 33 0.91 6.47 -7.65
CA VAL A 33 0.18 7.58 -7.05
C VAL A 33 0.49 8.90 -7.76
N LYS A 34 1.77 9.23 -7.96
CA LYS A 34 2.20 10.48 -8.60
C LYS A 34 1.60 10.67 -9.98
N TRP A 35 1.61 9.64 -10.82
CA TRP A 35 1.11 9.73 -12.19
C TRP A 35 -0.42 9.78 -12.28
N ASN A 36 -1.12 9.18 -11.32
CA ASN A 36 -2.59 9.11 -11.35
C ASN A 36 -3.27 10.14 -10.42
N LEU A 37 -2.51 10.90 -9.63
CA LEU A 37 -3.06 11.88 -8.69
C LEU A 37 -3.91 12.95 -9.38
N GLY A 38 -3.43 13.53 -10.48
CA GLY A 38 -4.21 14.54 -11.22
C GLY A 38 -5.53 14.00 -11.76
N ARG A 39 -5.54 12.73 -12.18
CA ARG A 39 -6.76 12.04 -12.60
C ARG A 39 -7.71 11.80 -11.42
N LEU A 40 -7.18 11.32 -10.29
CA LEU A 40 -7.95 11.13 -9.06
C LEU A 40 -8.60 12.46 -8.63
N GLU A 41 -7.87 13.57 -8.67
CA GLU A 41 -8.37 14.90 -8.33
C GLU A 41 -9.51 15.34 -9.25
N HIS A 42 -9.33 15.17 -10.56
CA HIS A 42 -10.30 15.56 -11.58
C HIS A 42 -11.56 14.69 -11.53
N ASP A 43 -11.41 13.37 -11.57
CA ASP A 43 -12.52 12.40 -11.63
C ASP A 43 -13.36 12.37 -10.34
N THR A 44 -12.81 12.88 -9.22
CA THR A 44 -13.54 13.02 -7.94
C THR A 44 -14.06 14.44 -7.70
N THR A 45 -13.93 15.35 -8.66
CA THR A 45 -14.44 16.73 -8.52
C THR A 45 -15.94 16.73 -8.26
N GLY A 46 -16.37 17.45 -7.22
CA GLY A 46 -17.79 17.51 -6.82
C GLY A 46 -18.25 16.39 -5.88
N THR A 47 -17.37 15.45 -5.50
CA THR A 47 -17.66 14.43 -4.49
C THR A 47 -17.00 14.77 -3.16
N ASP A 48 -17.74 14.62 -2.05
CA ASP A 48 -17.21 14.76 -0.68
C ASP A 48 -16.40 13.53 -0.26
N SER A 49 -16.87 12.35 -0.66
CA SER A 49 -16.30 11.07 -0.25
C SER A 49 -16.04 10.15 -1.43
N VAL A 50 -14.92 9.43 -1.38
CA VAL A 50 -14.47 8.50 -2.44
C VAL A 50 -14.40 7.09 -1.88
N SER A 51 -14.99 6.13 -2.59
CA SER A 51 -14.98 4.73 -2.15
C SER A 51 -13.61 4.07 -2.29
N ARG A 52 -13.33 3.10 -1.43
CA ARG A 52 -12.08 2.34 -1.43
C ARG A 52 -11.78 1.72 -2.80
N SER A 53 -12.78 1.11 -3.43
CA SER A 53 -12.65 0.51 -4.76
C SER A 53 -12.37 1.56 -5.84
N MET A 54 -13.00 2.73 -5.76
CA MET A 54 -12.76 3.83 -6.70
C MET A 54 -11.32 4.35 -6.59
N VAL A 55 -10.79 4.48 -5.36
CA VAL A 55 -9.39 4.90 -5.15
C VAL A 55 -8.41 3.90 -5.79
N CYS A 56 -8.60 2.60 -5.55
CA CYS A 56 -7.76 1.55 -6.16
C CYS A 56 -7.79 1.60 -7.70
N LEU A 57 -8.96 1.84 -8.28
CA LEU A 57 -9.16 1.93 -9.73
C LEU A 57 -8.50 3.18 -10.32
N LEU A 58 -8.76 4.35 -9.74
CA LEU A 58 -8.25 5.63 -10.24
C LEU A 58 -6.73 5.74 -10.09
N LEU A 59 -6.17 5.26 -8.98
CA LEU A 59 -4.71 5.21 -8.77
C LEU A 59 -4.01 4.05 -9.51
N ARG A 60 -4.80 3.17 -10.15
CA ARG A 60 -4.32 1.99 -10.89
C ARG A 60 -3.39 1.10 -10.04
N LEU A 61 -3.68 0.97 -8.74
CA LEU A 61 -2.83 0.22 -7.81
C LEU A 61 -2.67 -1.25 -8.21
N GLY A 62 -3.71 -1.85 -8.81
CA GLY A 62 -3.66 -3.21 -9.35
C GLY A 62 -2.61 -3.43 -10.45
N LYS A 63 -2.12 -2.37 -11.11
CA LYS A 63 -1.05 -2.47 -12.12
C LYS A 63 0.35 -2.55 -11.51
N VAL A 64 0.51 -2.21 -10.23
CA VAL A 64 1.81 -2.29 -9.53
C VAL A 64 2.20 -3.74 -9.25
N ALA A 65 1.23 -4.60 -8.94
CA ALA A 65 1.46 -6.01 -8.65
C ALA A 65 0.32 -6.90 -9.18
N PRO A 66 0.14 -6.99 -10.51
CA PRO A 66 -1.04 -7.65 -11.10
C PRO A 66 -1.18 -9.13 -10.73
N ALA A 67 -0.06 -9.82 -10.48
CA ALA A 67 -0.06 -11.23 -10.09
C ALA A 67 -0.41 -11.47 -8.61
N ALA A 68 -0.15 -10.50 -7.73
CA ALA A 68 -0.28 -10.67 -6.27
C ALA A 68 -1.46 -9.87 -5.67
N ASP A 69 -1.85 -8.78 -6.32
CA ASP A 69 -2.92 -7.89 -5.88
C ASP A 69 -3.53 -7.19 -7.11
N PRO A 70 -4.34 -7.90 -7.92
CA PRO A 70 -4.92 -7.36 -9.16
C PRO A 70 -5.90 -6.21 -8.91
N THR A 71 -6.49 -6.15 -7.71
CA THR A 71 -7.39 -5.07 -7.29
C THR A 71 -6.62 -3.87 -6.75
N GLY A 72 -5.46 -4.08 -6.12
CA GLY A 72 -4.72 -3.01 -5.46
C GLY A 72 -5.19 -2.74 -4.02
N ASP A 73 -6.03 -3.61 -3.45
CA ASP A 73 -6.59 -3.41 -2.10
C ASP A 73 -5.52 -3.62 -1.02
N HIS A 74 -4.66 -4.62 -1.20
CA HIS A 74 -3.57 -4.87 -0.25
C HIS A 74 -2.58 -3.70 -0.24
N LEU A 75 -2.33 -3.08 -1.39
CA LEU A 75 -1.50 -1.87 -1.47
C LEU A 75 -2.13 -0.69 -0.75
N LEU A 76 -3.44 -0.50 -0.91
CA LEU A 76 -4.16 0.55 -0.19
C LEU A 76 -4.17 0.29 1.32
N GLN A 77 -4.36 -0.96 1.74
CA GLN A 77 -4.26 -1.37 3.14
C GLN A 77 -2.86 -1.13 3.71
N GLN A 78 -1.81 -1.37 2.90
CA GLN A 78 -0.44 -1.10 3.29
C GLN A 78 -0.23 0.41 3.52
N LEU A 79 -0.77 1.28 2.66
CA LEU A 79 -0.68 2.74 2.84
C LEU A 79 -1.38 3.21 4.12
N ILE A 80 -2.53 2.64 4.46
CA ILE A 80 -3.21 2.90 5.73
C ILE A 80 -2.36 2.41 6.91
N SER A 81 -1.81 1.20 6.81
CA SER A 81 -0.97 0.62 7.87
C SER A 81 0.34 1.37 8.08
N GLU A 82 0.90 1.98 7.03
CA GLU A 82 2.10 2.82 7.10
C GLU A 82 1.79 4.25 7.57
N GLY A 83 0.51 4.59 7.81
CA GLY A 83 0.09 5.92 8.24
C GLY A 83 0.17 6.97 7.13
N VAL A 84 0.21 6.54 5.87
CA VAL A 84 0.18 7.44 4.70
C VAL A 84 -1.24 7.93 4.46
N LEU A 85 -2.23 7.06 4.66
CA LEU A 85 -3.65 7.37 4.51
C LEU A 85 -4.36 7.19 5.84
N ASN A 86 -5.32 8.07 6.13
CA ASN A 86 -6.23 7.87 7.25
C ASN A 86 -7.11 6.64 7.03
N ARG A 87 -7.61 6.07 8.13
CA ARG A 87 -8.51 4.92 8.05
C ARG A 87 -9.82 5.35 7.38
N PRO A 88 -10.32 4.59 6.38
CA PRO A 88 -11.60 4.90 5.77
C PRO A 88 -12.73 4.79 6.80
N THR A 89 -13.71 5.66 6.66
CA THR A 89 -14.95 5.63 7.45
C THR A 89 -15.96 4.71 6.78
N ARG A 90 -16.92 4.18 7.54
CA ARG A 90 -17.99 3.35 6.99
C ARG A 90 -19.23 4.20 6.78
N ARG A 91 -19.66 4.39 5.52
CA ARG A 91 -20.92 5.06 5.16
C ARG A 91 -21.79 4.10 4.35
N ALA A 92 -23.05 3.93 4.73
CA ALA A 92 -24.01 3.02 4.08
C ALA A 92 -23.47 1.59 3.83
N GLY A 93 -22.63 1.08 4.73
CA GLY A 93 -22.01 -0.25 4.62
C GLY A 93 -20.68 -0.29 3.83
N GLU A 94 -20.34 0.78 3.11
CA GLU A 94 -19.13 0.90 2.27
C GLU A 94 -18.00 1.67 2.97
N GLN A 95 -16.75 1.29 2.69
CA GLN A 95 -15.57 2.02 3.16
C GLN A 95 -15.27 3.20 2.24
N VAL A 96 -15.32 4.40 2.80
CA VAL A 96 -15.12 5.66 2.08
C VAL A 96 -14.08 6.54 2.75
N PHE A 97 -13.32 7.25 1.92
CA PHE A 97 -12.37 8.28 2.35
C PHE A 97 -13.00 9.64 2.15
N ASP A 98 -12.70 10.57 3.06
CA ASP A 98 -12.89 11.99 2.79
C ASP A 98 -11.97 12.41 1.64
N ARG A 99 -12.52 13.08 0.64
CA ARG A 99 -11.76 13.46 -0.57
C ARG A 99 -10.62 14.42 -0.24
N ALA A 100 -10.88 15.43 0.58
CA ALA A 100 -9.89 16.47 0.87
C ALA A 100 -8.71 15.87 1.64
N ASP A 101 -9.01 15.05 2.65
CA ASP A 101 -8.01 14.36 3.46
C ASP A 101 -7.19 13.36 2.63
N LEU A 102 -7.86 12.57 1.78
CA LEU A 102 -7.20 11.62 0.87
C LEU A 102 -6.20 12.33 -0.05
N LEU A 103 -6.63 13.40 -0.71
CA LEU A 103 -5.78 14.15 -1.64
C LEU A 103 -4.62 14.85 -0.92
N ALA A 104 -4.88 15.46 0.24
CA ALA A 104 -3.83 16.10 1.04
C ALA A 104 -2.77 15.07 1.47
N SER A 105 -3.21 13.90 1.94
CA SER A 105 -2.34 12.81 2.39
C SER A 105 -1.48 12.25 1.25
N LEU A 106 -2.08 12.00 0.08
CA LEU A 106 -1.36 11.51 -1.10
C LEU A 106 -0.37 12.55 -1.64
N LYS A 107 -0.75 13.84 -1.70
CA LYS A 107 0.14 14.94 -2.10
C LYS A 107 1.34 15.06 -1.17
N ALA A 108 1.10 15.06 0.14
CA ALA A 108 2.15 15.14 1.15
C ALA A 108 3.11 13.94 1.05
N TRP A 109 2.59 12.75 0.78
CA TRP A 109 3.41 11.55 0.65
C TRP A 109 4.27 11.53 -0.61
N VAL A 110 3.75 12.01 -1.74
CA VAL A 110 4.50 12.14 -3.00
C VAL A 110 5.55 13.26 -2.91
N GLY A 111 5.22 14.37 -2.22
CA GLY A 111 6.11 15.53 -2.06
C GLY A 111 7.23 15.37 -1.02
N ARG A 112 7.20 14.33 -0.19
CA ARG A 112 8.23 14.02 0.84
C ARG A 112 9.51 13.36 0.28
N ALA A 113 9.72 13.36 -1.04
CA ALA A 113 10.80 12.65 -1.72
C ALA A 113 11.89 13.59 -2.22
#